data_AF-A0A434A073-F1
#
_entry.id   AF-A0A434A073-F1
#
_cell.length_a   1.000
_cell.length_b   1.000
_cell.length_c   1.000
_cell.angle_alpha   90.00
_cell.angle_beta   90.00
_cell.angle_gamma   90.00
#
_symmetry.space_group_name_H-M   'P 1'
#
loop_
_entity.id
_entity.type
_entity.pdbx_description
1 polymer ?
#
loop_
_entity_poly.entity_id
_entity_poly.type
_entity_poly.pdbx_seq_one_letter_code
_entity_poly.pdbx_strand_id
1 'polypeptide(L)'
;MAKKSDNPTNALINRNFIIRVLENPKENDVKKTKLTSANKLSNYLNDEEIKIKLFKRILDEGKDKYTFLIRNRLKIDFQSK
;
A
#
# COMPACT_ATOMS: atom_id res chain seq x y z
N MET A 1 -23.30 5.73 -4.97
CA MET A 1 -22.37 5.17 -5.99
C MET A 1 -20.96 5.18 -5.42
N ALA A 2 -20.30 4.01 -5.32
CA ALA A 2 -18.88 3.96 -5.00
C ALA A 2 -18.08 4.50 -6.19
N LYS A 3 -17.46 5.68 -6.03
CA LYS A 3 -16.64 6.32 -7.07
C LYS A 3 -15.48 5.37 -7.40
N LYS A 4 -15.57 4.64 -8.52
CA LYS A 4 -14.46 3.83 -9.03
C LYS A 4 -13.30 4.78 -9.28
N SER A 5 -12.13 4.46 -8.75
CA SER A 5 -10.93 5.26 -8.97
C SER A 5 -10.63 5.23 -10.47
N ASP A 6 -10.60 6.38 -11.14
CA ASP A 6 -10.18 6.54 -12.54
C ASP A 6 -8.68 6.22 -12.76
N ASN A 7 -7.96 5.82 -11.70
CA ASN A 7 -6.58 5.39 -11.77
C ASN A 7 -6.48 3.87 -12.05
N PRO A 8 -6.11 3.45 -13.28
CA PRO A 8 -6.03 2.03 -13.62
C PRO A 8 -5.02 1.28 -12.77
N THR A 9 -3.91 1.91 -12.38
CA THR A 9 -2.89 1.33 -11.48
C THR A 9 -3.45 1.01 -10.10
N ASN A 10 -4.25 1.91 -9.52
CA ASN A 10 -4.88 1.67 -8.21
C ASN A 10 -5.86 0.51 -8.28
N ALA A 11 -6.61 0.42 -9.38
CA ALA A 11 -7.55 -0.68 -9.61
C ALA A 11 -6.81 -2.02 -9.77
N LEU A 12 -5.72 -2.06 -10.52
CA LEU A 12 -4.86 -3.23 -10.69
C LEU A 12 -4.30 -3.72 -9.35
N ILE A 13 -3.77 -2.81 -8.54
CA ILE A 13 -3.20 -3.18 -7.24
C ILE A 13 -4.28 -3.70 -6.30
N ASN A 14 -5.44 -3.03 -6.21
CA ASN A 14 -6.54 -3.52 -5.37
C ASN A 14 -7.09 -4.87 -5.84
N ARG A 15 -6.98 -5.18 -7.13
CA ARG A 15 -7.43 -6.44 -7.71
C ARG A 15 -6.48 -7.59 -7.36
N ASN A 16 -5.17 -7.35 -7.43
CA ASN A 16 -4.15 -8.39 -7.25
C ASN A 16 -3.58 -8.48 -5.84
N PHE A 17 -3.64 -7.40 -5.06
CA PHE A 17 -2.98 -7.30 -3.75
C PHE A 17 -3.94 -6.84 -2.65
N ILE A 18 -3.70 -7.33 -1.44
CA ILE A 18 -4.24 -6.85 -0.17
C ILE A 18 -3.22 -5.91 0.46
N ILE A 19 -3.64 -4.70 0.81
CA ILE A 19 -2.76 -3.69 1.39
C ILE A 19 -3.09 -3.52 2.87
N ARG A 20 -2.06 -3.57 3.71
CA ARG A 20 -2.14 -3.34 5.15
C ARG A 20 -1.17 -2.23 5.54
N VAL A 21 -1.61 -1.30 6.36
CA VAL A 21 -0.80 -0.19 6.85
C VAL A 21 -0.70 -0.24 8.36
N LEU A 22 0.51 -0.03 8.88
CA LEU A 22 0.80 0.15 10.28
C LEU A 22 1.49 1.49 10.48
N GLU A 23 0.83 2.35 11.25
CA GLU A 23 1.36 3.65 11.66
C GLU A 23 2.25 3.45 12.90
N ASN A 24 3.39 4.13 12.95
CA ASN A 24 4.41 4.00 14.00
C ASN A 24 4.75 2.52 14.31
N PRO A 25 5.33 1.77 13.36
CA PRO A 25 5.63 0.35 13.53
C PRO A 25 6.59 0.02 14.68
N LYS A 26 7.28 1.01 15.25
CA LYS A 26 8.11 0.85 16.46
C LYS A 26 7.32 0.79 17.76
N GLU A 27 6.19 1.48 17.82
CA GLU A 27 5.38 1.61 19.03
C GLU A 27 4.09 0.80 18.95
N ASN A 28 3.62 0.51 17.74
CA ASN A 28 2.40 -0.27 17.53
C ASN A 28 2.70 -1.74 17.20
N ASP A 29 1.98 -2.61 17.89
CA ASP A 29 1.98 -4.03 17.61
C ASP A 29 1.46 -4.34 16.19
N VAL A 30 2.02 -5.37 15.56
CA VAL A 30 1.66 -5.82 14.20
C VAL A 30 0.18 -6.13 14.06
N LYS A 31 -0.51 -6.45 15.16
CA LYS A 31 -1.97 -6.68 15.17
C LYS A 31 -2.81 -5.43 14.91
N LYS A 32 -2.24 -4.22 15.05
CA LYS A 32 -2.92 -2.95 14.77
C LYS A 32 -2.87 -2.53 13.29
N THR A 33 -2.36 -3.39 12.39
CA THR A 33 -2.39 -3.11 10.96
C THR A 33 -3.81 -2.88 10.48
N LYS A 34 -4.04 -1.78 9.76
CA LYS A 34 -5.32 -1.44 9.15
C LYS A 34 -5.33 -1.90 7.70
N LEU A 35 -6.41 -2.56 7.29
CA LEU A 35 -6.61 -2.90 5.88
C LEU A 35 -6.95 -1.62 5.11
N THR A 36 -6.26 -1.37 4.01
CA THR A 36 -6.45 -0.18 3.18
C THR A 36 -6.54 -0.53 1.71
N SER A 37 -6.90 0.45 0.89
CA SER A 37 -6.94 0.34 -0.58
C SER A 37 -5.86 1.24 -1.18
N ALA A 38 -5.39 0.96 -2.40
CA ALA A 38 -4.34 1.74 -3.07
C ALA A 38 -4.70 3.24 -3.17
N ASN A 39 -5.98 3.53 -3.33
CA ASN A 39 -6.48 4.90 -3.36
C ASN A 39 -6.35 5.60 -2.00
N LYS A 40 -6.70 4.91 -0.90
CA LYS A 40 -6.51 5.43 0.46
C LYS A 40 -5.04 5.48 0.86
N LEU A 41 -4.24 4.51 0.41
CA LEU A 41 -2.79 4.50 0.62
C LEU A 41 -2.14 5.75 0.04
N SER A 42 -2.64 6.25 -1.10
CA SER A 42 -2.16 7.50 -1.69
C SER A 42 -2.28 8.69 -0.71
N ASN A 43 -3.27 8.70 0.19
CA ASN A 43 -3.40 9.76 1.19
C ASN A 43 -2.37 9.64 2.33
N TYR A 44 -1.82 8.44 2.57
CA TYR A 44 -0.72 8.25 3.52
C TYR A 44 0.64 8.60 2.91
N LEU A 45 0.73 8.57 1.58
CA LEU A 45 1.92 8.90 0.81
C LEU A 45 1.82 10.35 0.34
N ASN A 46 2.31 11.29 1.15
CA ASN A 46 2.38 12.71 0.77
C ASN A 46 3.29 12.98 -0.45
N ASP A 47 4.05 11.97 -0.89
CA ASP A 47 4.99 12.04 -2.00
C ASP A 47 4.51 11.18 -3.18
N GLU A 48 4.10 11.82 -4.28
CA GLU A 48 3.64 11.12 -5.48
C GLU A 48 4.76 10.29 -6.13
N GLU A 49 6.02 10.73 -6.05
CA GLU A 49 7.15 9.95 -6.55
C GLU A 49 7.31 8.62 -5.82
N ILE A 50 7.18 8.63 -4.49
CA ILE A 50 7.28 7.41 -3.67
C ILE A 50 6.14 6.46 -4.04
N LYS A 51 4.92 6.99 -4.19
CA LYS A 51 3.75 6.21 -4.63
C LYS A 51 3.99 5.54 -5.97
N ILE A 52 4.46 6.26 -6.98
CA ILE A 52 4.70 5.72 -8.32
C ILE A 52 5.79 4.63 -8.28
N LYS A 53 6.91 4.90 -7.60
CA LYS A 53 8.00 3.92 -7.46
C LYS A 53 7.53 2.65 -6.77
N LEU A 54 6.76 2.79 -5.70
CA LEU A 54 6.24 1.69 -4.91
C LEU A 54 5.27 0.83 -5.72
N PHE A 55 4.32 1.46 -6.41
CA PHE A 55 3.36 0.75 -7.26
C PHE A 55 4.01 0.06 -8.45
N LYS A 56 4.94 0.72 -9.15
CA LYS A 56 5.70 0.07 -10.22
C LYS A 56 6.45 -1.15 -9.71
N ARG A 57 7.12 -1.02 -8.56
CA ARG A 57 7.94 -2.09 -7.99
C ARG A 57 7.13 -3.31 -7.57
N ILE A 58 5.93 -3.12 -7.01
CA ILE A 58 5.08 -4.25 -6.61
C ILE A 58 4.49 -4.96 -7.83
N LEU A 59 4.14 -4.20 -8.87
CA LEU A 59 3.65 -4.76 -10.12
C LEU A 59 4.74 -5.49 -10.91
N ASP A 60 6.00 -5.05 -10.78
CA ASP A 60 7.16 -5.62 -11.47
C ASP A 60 7.77 -6.82 -10.73
N GLU A 61 7.93 -6.75 -9.40
CA GLU A 61 8.60 -7.81 -8.63
C GLU A 61 7.76 -9.10 -8.49
N GLY A 62 6.45 -9.07 -8.77
CA GLY A 62 5.59 -10.26 -8.80
C GLY A 62 5.55 -11.11 -7.51
N LYS A 63 6.03 -10.57 -6.38
CA LYS A 63 6.18 -11.29 -5.12
C LYS A 63 4.84 -11.49 -4.41
N ASP A 64 4.66 -12.68 -3.82
CA ASP A 64 3.51 -13.00 -2.94
C ASP A 64 3.36 -12.06 -1.75
N LYS A 65 4.47 -11.49 -1.27
CA LYS A 65 4.46 -10.54 -0.16
C LYS A 65 5.56 -9.50 -0.32
N TYR A 66 5.20 -8.24 -0.14
CA TYR A 66 6.12 -7.12 -0.20
C TYR A 66 5.86 -6.14 0.94
N THR A 67 6.89 -5.88 1.74
CA THR A 67 6.81 -4.92 2.84
C THR A 67 7.60 -3.68 2.50
N PHE A 68 6.92 -2.53 2.53
CA PHE A 68 7.54 -1.22 2.36
C PHE A 68 7.54 -0.46 3.68
N LEU A 69 8.69 0.08 4.06
CA LEU A 69 8.85 0.87 5.27
C LEU A 69 9.17 2.32 4.89
N ILE A 70 8.29 3.24 5.29
CA ILE A 70 8.45 4.68 5.08
C ILE A 70 8.95 5.28 6.38
N ARG A 71 10.29 5.33 6.47
CA ARG A 71 10.97 5.76 7.70
C ARG A 71 10.46 4.91 8.89
N ASN A 72 10.62 5.39 10.12
CA ASN A 72 10.00 4.75 11.31
C ASN A 72 8.52 5.12 11.50
N ARG A 73 7.87 5.75 10.51
CA ARG A 73 6.52 6.32 10.65
C ARG A 73 5.44 5.44 10.06
N LEU A 74 5.71 4.76 8.94
CA LEU A 74 4.72 3.93 8.27
C LEU A 74 5.33 2.62 7.80
N LYS A 75 4.62 1.52 8.02
CA LYS A 75 4.88 0.23 7.40
C LYS A 75 3.69 -0.15 6.53
N ILE A 76 3.94 -0.54 5.30
CA ILE A 76 2.93 -0.93 4.32
C ILE A 76 3.26 -2.34 3.88
N ASP A 77 2.35 -3.27 4.16
CA ASP A 77 2.45 -4.65 3.73
C ASP A 77 1.50 -4.87 2.56
N PHE A 78 2.05 -5.33 1.44
CA PHE A 78 1.32 -5.84 0.29
C PHE A 78 1.39 -7.35 0.30
N GLN A 79 0.25 -7.98 0.13
CA GLN A 79 0.13 -9.43 0.05
C GLN A 79 -0.64 -9.76 -1.22
N SER A 80 -0.11 -10.62 -2.08
CA SER A 80 -0.83 -11.11 -3.25
C SER A 80 -2.09 -11.87 -2.82
N LYS A 81 -3.14 -11.77 -3.62
CA LYS A 81 -4.41 -12.49 -3.43
C LYS A 81 -4.37 -13.87 -4.03
#